data_AF-A0A533X7M1-F1
#
_entry.id   AF-A0A533X7M1-F1
#
_cell.length_a   1.000
_cell.length_b   1.000
_cell.length_c   1.000
_cell.angle_alpha   90.00
_cell.angle_beta   90.00
_cell.angle_gamma   90.00
#
_symmetry.space_group_name_H-M   'P 1'
#
loop_
_entity.id
_entity.type
_entity.pdbx_description
1 polymer ?
#
loop_
_entity_poly.entity_id
_entity_poly.type
_entity_poly.pdbx_seq_one_letter_code
_entity_poly.pdbx_strand_id
1 'polypeptide(L)'
;EPGRVIVGNAGVLVTRVLYMKQAEAKRFVIVDAAMNDLIRPSLYGAYHEIRPVREVPGTKTITADVVGPVCESGDFLAKEREMPEARPGDLLAVMSAGAYGFTMASNYNSRPRVPEILVKDGQIHVIRAREEYADLVRGEVIPEFLNS
;
A
#
# COMPACT_ATOMS: atom_id res chain seq x y z
N GLU A 1 17.13 21.56 -6.88
CA GLU A 1 17.16 20.65 -5.73
C GLU A 1 16.48 19.32 -6.10
N PRO A 2 17.24 18.24 -6.33
CA PRO A 2 16.67 16.95 -6.78
C PRO A 2 16.12 16.12 -5.62
N GLY A 3 14.79 15.91 -5.58
CA GLY A 3 14.13 14.97 -4.65
C GLY A 3 13.67 13.70 -5.35
N ARG A 4 12.49 13.75 -5.99
CA ARG A 4 11.85 12.60 -6.66
C ARG A 4 12.74 11.89 -7.68
N VAL A 5 13.62 12.61 -8.38
CA VAL A 5 14.51 12.03 -9.39
C VAL A 5 15.53 11.05 -8.80
N ILE A 6 15.90 11.21 -7.52
CA ILE A 6 16.87 10.34 -6.85
C ILE A 6 16.17 9.11 -6.28
N VAL A 7 15.08 9.31 -5.53
CA VAL A 7 14.48 8.25 -4.70
C VAL A 7 13.19 7.67 -5.26
N GLY A 8 12.54 8.32 -6.23
CA GLY A 8 11.22 7.93 -6.72
C GLY A 8 11.15 6.48 -7.19
N ASN A 9 12.07 6.09 -8.09
CA ASN A 9 12.13 4.74 -8.65
C ASN A 9 12.94 3.76 -7.79
N ALA A 10 13.60 4.23 -6.73
CA ALA A 10 14.39 3.39 -5.83
C ALA A 10 13.51 2.60 -4.83
N GLY A 11 12.23 3.00 -4.67
CA GLY A 11 11.30 2.36 -3.75
C GLY A 11 10.07 1.78 -4.47
N VAL A 12 9.56 0.67 -3.95
CA VAL A 12 8.27 0.08 -4.30
C VAL A 12 7.51 -0.22 -3.02
N LEU A 13 6.17 -0.16 -3.06
CA LEU A 13 5.33 -0.62 -1.98
C LEU A 13 4.87 -2.05 -2.30
N VAL A 14 5.27 -3.02 -1.48
CA VAL A 14 4.83 -4.41 -1.61
C VAL A 14 3.57 -4.61 -0.78
N THR A 15 2.57 -5.25 -1.36
CA THR A 15 1.28 -5.51 -0.74
C THR A 15 0.77 -6.90 -1.09
N ARG A 16 0.02 -7.52 -0.18
CA ARG A 16 -0.59 -8.83 -0.37
C ARG A 16 -2.04 -8.68 -0.84
N VAL A 17 -2.43 -9.49 -1.82
CA VAL A 17 -3.84 -9.64 -2.19
C VAL A 17 -4.57 -10.36 -1.07
N LEU A 18 -5.60 -9.71 -0.52
CA LEU A 18 -6.49 -10.28 0.48
C LEU A 18 -7.57 -11.13 -0.20
N TYR A 19 -8.28 -10.55 -1.15
CA TYR A 19 -9.29 -11.24 -1.95
C TYR A 19 -9.65 -10.44 -3.20
N MET A 20 -10.35 -11.10 -4.13
CA MET A 20 -10.94 -10.45 -5.30
C MET A 20 -12.44 -10.33 -5.13
N LYS A 21 -13.01 -9.21 -5.60
CA LYS A 21 -14.45 -9.00 -5.67
C LYS A 21 -14.83 -8.68 -7.12
N GLN A 22 -15.73 -9.48 -7.68
CA GLN A 22 -16.38 -9.19 -8.95
C GLN A 22 -17.69 -8.43 -8.67
N ALA A 23 -17.80 -7.19 -9.12
CA ALA A 23 -19.06 -6.47 -9.24
C ALA A 23 -19.59 -6.61 -10.69
N GLU A 24 -20.82 -6.15 -10.95
CA GLU A 24 -21.48 -6.29 -12.26
C GLU A 24 -20.61 -5.80 -13.43
N ALA A 25 -19.97 -4.62 -13.27
CA ALA A 25 -19.17 -4.00 -14.33
C ALA A 25 -17.67 -3.89 -14.00
N LYS A 26 -17.24 -4.22 -12.77
CA LYS A 26 -15.87 -3.94 -12.32
C LYS A 26 -15.28 -5.05 -11.47
N ARG A 27 -13.97 -5.27 -11.60
CA ARG A 27 -13.19 -6.17 -10.76
C ARG A 27 -12.39 -5.35 -9.76
N PHE A 28 -12.38 -5.81 -8.52
CA PHE A 28 -11.57 -5.23 -7.46
C PHE A 28 -10.61 -6.30 -6.95
N VAL A 29 -9.32 -5.94 -6.91
CA VAL A 29 -8.28 -6.68 -6.20
C VAL A 29 -8.06 -5.94 -4.89
N ILE A 30 -8.58 -6.51 -3.80
CA ILE A 30 -8.45 -5.93 -2.47
C ILE A 30 -7.11 -6.37 -1.91
N VAL A 31 -6.27 -5.42 -1.52
CA VAL A 31 -4.93 -5.65 -1.00
C VAL A 31 -4.79 -5.13 0.44
N ASP A 32 -3.71 -5.50 1.12
CA ASP A 32 -3.49 -5.13 2.53
C ASP A 32 -2.86 -3.74 2.72
N ALA A 33 -2.35 -3.12 1.66
CA ALA A 33 -1.92 -1.73 1.63
C ALA A 33 -3.07 -0.79 1.19
N ALA A 34 -3.02 0.46 1.61
CA ALA A 34 -4.10 1.42 1.40
C ALA A 34 -3.59 2.83 1.13
N MET A 35 -4.52 3.77 0.95
CA MET A 35 -4.22 5.19 0.81
C MET A 35 -3.47 5.78 2.02
N ASN A 36 -3.62 5.21 3.22
CA ASN A 36 -2.85 5.64 4.40
C ASN A 36 -1.36 5.24 4.30
N ASP A 37 -1.01 4.28 3.43
CA ASP A 37 0.35 3.82 3.20
C ASP A 37 0.97 4.52 1.96
N LEU A 38 0.16 4.74 0.92
CA LEU A 38 0.54 5.49 -0.28
C LEU A 38 -0.63 6.32 -0.79
N ILE A 39 -0.68 7.58 -0.35
CA ILE A 39 -1.82 8.47 -0.63
C ILE A 39 -1.83 9.05 -2.06
N ARG A 40 -0.72 8.95 -2.80
CA ARG A 40 -0.53 9.65 -4.08
C ARG A 40 -1.59 9.33 -5.15
N PRO A 41 -2.01 8.07 -5.36
CA PRO A 41 -3.08 7.77 -6.33
C PRO A 41 -4.41 8.40 -5.92
N SER A 42 -4.81 8.27 -4.65
CA SER A 42 -6.05 8.86 -4.12
C SER A 42 -6.05 10.39 -4.14
N LEU A 43 -4.94 11.01 -3.75
CA LEU A 43 -4.84 12.46 -3.59
C LEU A 43 -4.58 13.20 -4.91
N TYR A 44 -3.75 12.64 -5.78
CA TYR A 44 -3.28 13.32 -6.98
C TYR A 44 -3.71 12.63 -8.29
N GLY A 45 -4.41 11.49 -8.23
CA GLY A 45 -4.61 10.65 -9.40
C GLY A 45 -3.29 10.11 -9.97
N ALA A 46 -2.23 10.06 -9.16
CA ALA A 46 -0.90 9.72 -9.65
C ALA A 46 -0.83 8.26 -10.12
N TYR A 47 -0.34 8.05 -11.34
CA TYR A 47 -0.10 6.71 -11.85
C TYR A 47 1.10 6.07 -11.16
N HIS A 48 0.90 4.83 -10.70
CA HIS A 48 1.95 3.91 -10.30
C HIS A 48 1.73 2.59 -11.04
N GLU A 49 2.80 2.02 -11.62
CA GLU A 49 2.73 0.70 -12.23
C GLU A 49 2.46 -0.36 -11.16
N ILE A 50 1.60 -1.34 -11.45
CA ILE A 50 1.33 -2.47 -10.56
C ILE A 50 1.90 -3.72 -11.21
N ARG A 51 2.81 -4.41 -10.53
CA ARG A 51 3.44 -5.64 -11.03
C ARG A 51 3.25 -6.78 -10.03
N PRO A 52 3.03 -8.02 -10.47
CA PRO A 52 3.16 -9.15 -9.57
C PRO A 52 4.63 -9.30 -9.15
N VAL A 53 4.88 -9.59 -7.87
CA VAL A 53 6.25 -9.86 -7.39
C VAL A 53 6.80 -11.15 -7.99
N ARG A 54 5.92 -12.14 -8.23
CA ARG A 54 6.24 -13.38 -8.92
C ARG A 54 5.46 -13.45 -10.22
N GLU A 55 6.17 -13.39 -11.34
CA GLU A 55 5.57 -13.61 -12.65
C GLU A 55 5.35 -15.11 -12.89
N VAL A 56 4.16 -15.46 -13.38
CA VAL A 56 3.80 -16.82 -13.76
C VAL A 56 3.45 -16.78 -15.26
N PRO A 57 4.21 -17.47 -16.13
CA PRO A 57 3.92 -17.51 -17.55
C PRO A 57 2.51 -18.06 -17.84
N GLY A 58 1.82 -17.43 -18.78
CA GLY A 58 0.46 -17.84 -19.18
C GLY A 58 -0.66 -17.38 -18.23
N THR A 59 -0.35 -16.59 -17.19
CA THR A 59 -1.39 -15.97 -16.35
C THR A 59 -2.27 -15.06 -17.18
N LYS A 60 -3.58 -15.22 -17.02
CA LYS A 60 -4.60 -14.43 -17.71
C LYS A 60 -4.48 -12.95 -17.34
N THR A 61 -4.52 -12.07 -18.34
CA THR A 61 -4.65 -10.62 -18.11
C THR A 61 -6.10 -10.26 -17.82
N ILE A 62 -6.31 -9.38 -16.83
CA ILE A 62 -7.61 -8.85 -16.45
C ILE A 62 -7.53 -7.33 -16.33
N THR A 63 -8.67 -6.65 -16.43
CA THR A 63 -8.80 -5.25 -16.04
C THR A 63 -9.44 -5.16 -14.66
N ALA A 64 -8.77 -4.49 -13.71
CA ALA A 64 -9.25 -4.37 -12.34
C ALA A 64 -8.80 -3.05 -11.67
N ASP A 65 -9.54 -2.66 -10.63
CA ASP A 65 -9.07 -1.68 -9.65
C ASP A 65 -8.30 -2.40 -8.54
N VAL A 66 -7.20 -1.81 -8.11
CA VAL A 66 -6.44 -2.26 -6.93
C VAL A 66 -6.76 -1.31 -5.79
N VAL A 67 -7.43 -1.82 -4.77
CA VAL A 67 -7.99 -1.04 -3.66
C VAL A 67 -7.52 -1.57 -2.32
N GLY A 68 -7.39 -0.69 -1.34
CA GLY A 68 -7.06 -1.09 0.03
C GLY A 68 -8.30 -1.47 0.85
N PRO A 69 -8.13 -1.74 2.15
CA PRO A 69 -9.19 -2.09 3.07
C PRO A 69 -9.71 -0.90 3.90
N VAL A 70 -9.30 0.34 3.59
CA VAL A 70 -9.77 1.53 4.30
C VAL A 70 -11.23 1.78 3.90
N CYS A 71 -12.06 2.13 4.88
CA CYS A 71 -13.50 2.39 4.67
C CYS A 71 -13.72 3.78 4.04
N GLU A 72 -13.06 4.03 2.91
CA GLU A 72 -13.14 5.27 2.16
C GLU A 72 -13.27 4.96 0.67
N SER A 73 -14.20 5.64 0.01
CA SER A 73 -14.46 5.51 -1.44
C SER A 73 -13.24 5.87 -2.30
N GLY A 74 -12.37 6.74 -1.77
CA GLY A 74 -11.12 7.15 -2.36
C GLY A 74 -9.95 6.20 -2.12
N ASP A 75 -10.11 5.08 -1.42
CA ASP A 75 -9.01 4.14 -1.14
C ASP A 75 -8.69 3.26 -2.36
N PHE A 76 -7.85 3.77 -3.26
CA PHE A 76 -7.36 3.04 -4.42
C PHE A 76 -5.87 3.29 -4.63
N LEU A 77 -5.17 2.25 -5.06
CA LEU A 77 -3.77 2.30 -5.49
C LEU A 77 -3.67 2.36 -7.03
N ALA A 78 -4.67 1.80 -7.72
CA ALA A 78 -4.83 1.88 -9.17
C ALA A 78 -6.29 1.71 -9.56
N LYS A 79 -6.71 2.38 -10.64
CA LYS A 79 -8.01 2.19 -11.27
C LYS A 79 -7.82 1.69 -12.70
N GLU A 80 -8.71 0.81 -13.14
CA GLU A 80 -8.84 0.31 -14.51
C GLU A 80 -7.52 -0.19 -15.09
N ARG A 81 -6.78 -0.98 -14.29
CA ARG A 81 -5.47 -1.48 -14.67
C ARG A 81 -5.56 -2.81 -15.37
N GLU A 82 -4.92 -2.92 -16.52
CA GLU A 82 -4.58 -4.20 -17.12
C GLU A 82 -3.41 -4.83 -16.35
N MET A 83 -3.66 -6.00 -15.74
CA MET A 83 -2.67 -6.71 -14.94
C MET A 83 -2.90 -8.22 -15.00
N PRO A 84 -1.87 -9.04 -14.72
CA PRO A 84 -2.06 -10.47 -14.50
C PRO A 84 -3.08 -10.71 -13.37
N GLU A 85 -3.96 -11.69 -13.57
CA GLU A 85 -4.91 -12.12 -12.55
C GLU A 85 -4.15 -12.56 -11.28
N ALA A 86 -4.44 -11.88 -10.17
CA ALA A 86 -3.82 -12.13 -8.88
C ALA A 86 -4.80 -12.83 -7.94
N ARG A 87 -4.31 -13.76 -7.12
CA ARG A 87 -5.12 -14.58 -6.20
C ARG A 87 -4.87 -14.17 -4.74
N PRO A 88 -5.80 -14.47 -3.82
CA PRO A 88 -5.54 -14.32 -2.39
C PRO A 88 -4.17 -14.92 -2.00
N GLY A 89 -3.36 -14.13 -1.29
CA GLY A 89 -2.02 -14.51 -0.87
C GLY A 89 -0.89 -14.05 -1.80
N ASP A 90 -1.17 -13.75 -3.08
CA ASP A 90 -0.18 -13.23 -4.02
C ASP A 90 0.35 -11.87 -3.57
N LEU A 91 1.57 -11.53 -3.98
CA LEU A 91 2.20 -10.25 -3.71
C LEU A 91 2.22 -9.39 -4.96
N LEU A 92 1.84 -8.12 -4.80
CA LEU A 92 1.91 -7.08 -5.80
C LEU A 92 2.92 -6.00 -5.36
N ALA A 93 3.62 -5.42 -6.32
CA ALA A 93 4.49 -4.27 -6.14
C ALA A 93 3.86 -3.04 -6.82
N VAL A 94 3.63 -2.00 -6.02
CA VAL A 94 3.28 -0.66 -6.50
C VAL A 94 4.58 0.08 -6.75
N MET A 95 4.92 0.25 -8.03
CA MET A 95 6.22 0.75 -8.47
C MET A 95 6.36 2.25 -8.23
N SER A 96 7.58 2.77 -8.19
CA SER A 96 7.87 4.22 -8.08
C SER A 96 7.33 4.88 -6.80
N ALA A 97 7.38 4.17 -5.68
CA ALA A 97 6.84 4.59 -4.38
C ALA A 97 7.90 5.19 -3.43
N GLY A 98 9.16 5.35 -3.87
CA GLY A 98 10.24 5.81 -2.99
C GLY A 98 10.27 7.32 -2.70
N ALA A 99 9.49 8.12 -3.42
CA ALA A 99 9.32 9.55 -3.16
C ALA A 99 7.86 9.86 -2.82
N TYR A 100 7.63 10.64 -1.76
CA TYR A 100 6.29 11.03 -1.31
C TYR A 100 5.36 9.83 -1.04
N GLY A 101 5.95 8.68 -0.69
CA GLY A 101 5.24 7.50 -0.21
C GLY A 101 5.14 7.56 1.30
N PHE A 102 6.09 6.90 1.99
CA PHE A 102 6.10 6.82 3.44
C PHE A 102 6.05 8.19 4.15
N THR A 103 6.69 9.22 3.60
CA THR A 103 6.67 10.59 4.17
C THR A 103 5.27 11.20 4.24
N MET A 104 4.31 10.67 3.46
CA MET A 104 2.91 11.07 3.46
C MET A 104 1.99 9.99 4.09
N ALA A 105 2.56 8.93 4.66
CA ALA A 105 1.77 7.88 5.31
C ALA A 105 1.14 8.39 6.61
N SER A 106 -0.04 7.87 6.93
CA SER A 106 -0.84 8.26 8.09
C SER A 106 -1.38 7.04 8.83
N ASN A 107 -1.96 7.29 10.01
CA ASN A 107 -2.65 6.28 10.81
C ASN A 107 -4.17 6.29 10.57
N TYR A 108 -4.63 6.74 9.40
CA TYR A 108 -6.05 6.72 9.05
C TYR A 108 -6.62 5.30 9.16
N ASN A 109 -7.85 5.19 9.67
CA ASN A 109 -8.49 3.93 10.11
C ASN A 109 -7.72 3.18 11.20
N SER A 110 -6.97 3.89 12.05
CA SER A 110 -6.17 3.31 13.15
C SER A 110 -5.24 2.19 12.67
N ARG A 111 -4.68 2.36 11.48
CA ARG A 111 -3.71 1.43 10.88
C ARG A 111 -2.30 1.85 11.28
N PRO A 112 -1.50 0.97 11.90
CA PRO A 112 -0.10 1.28 12.16
C PRO A 112 0.68 1.43 10.84
N ARG A 113 1.54 2.44 10.74
CA ARG A 113 2.34 2.67 9.52
C ARG A 113 3.23 1.47 9.22
N VAL A 114 3.37 1.18 7.93
CA VAL A 114 4.16 0.07 7.38
C VAL A 114 5.66 0.21 7.70
N PRO A 115 6.42 -0.90 7.76
CA PRO A 115 7.87 -0.83 7.88
C PRO A 115 8.52 -0.35 6.56
N GLU A 116 9.74 0.16 6.66
CA GLU A 116 10.61 0.42 5.49
C GLU A 116 11.81 -0.52 5.52
N ILE A 117 12.11 -1.12 4.38
CA ILE A 117 13.16 -2.14 4.21
C ILE A 117 14.17 -1.62 3.18
N LEU A 118 15.44 -1.65 3.53
CA LEU A 118 16.56 -1.41 2.61
C LEU A 118 17.09 -2.75 2.10
N VAL A 119 17.27 -2.84 0.79
CA VAL A 119 17.98 -3.94 0.15
C VAL A 119 19.26 -3.41 -0.46
N LYS A 120 20.40 -4.00 -0.08
CA LYS A 120 21.71 -3.65 -0.62
C LYS A 120 22.58 -4.89 -0.73
N ASP A 121 23.12 -5.16 -1.92
CA ASP A 121 24.03 -6.28 -2.18
C ASP A 121 23.49 -7.64 -1.67
N GLY A 122 22.19 -7.87 -1.87
CA GLY A 122 21.47 -9.07 -1.42
C GLY A 122 21.13 -9.10 0.08
N GLN A 123 21.57 -8.11 0.86
CA GLN A 123 21.23 -7.97 2.28
C GLN A 123 19.93 -7.20 2.44
N ILE A 124 19.12 -7.64 3.41
CA ILE A 124 17.81 -7.07 3.72
C ILE A 124 17.85 -6.53 5.14
N HIS A 125 17.57 -5.24 5.32
CA HIS A 125 17.57 -4.59 6.64
C HIS A 125 16.28 -3.78 6.82
N VAL A 126 15.64 -3.93 7.98
CA VAL A 126 14.52 -3.07 8.37
C VAL A 126 15.10 -1.73 8.83
N ILE A 127 14.96 -0.69 8.02
CA ILE A 127 15.45 0.66 8.34
C ILE A 127 14.40 1.51 9.05
N ARG A 128 13.15 1.06 9.03
CA ARG A 128 12.07 1.59 9.86
C ARG A 128 11.16 0.45 10.31
N ALA A 129 11.00 0.30 11.62
CA ALA A 129 10.10 -0.70 12.18
C ALA A 129 8.64 -0.38 11.83
N ARG A 130 7.81 -1.43 11.75
CA ARG A 130 6.36 -1.29 11.69
C ARG A 130 5.88 -0.71 13.02
N GLU A 131 4.93 0.21 12.97
CA GLU A 131 4.26 0.68 14.20
C GLU A 131 3.41 -0.44 14.82
N GLU A 132 3.28 -0.42 16.13
CA GLU A 132 2.39 -1.31 16.87
C GLU A 132 1.09 -0.58 17.26
N TYR A 133 0.08 -1.32 17.73
CA TYR A 133 -1.16 -0.70 18.22
C TYR A 133 -0.91 0.26 19.38
N ALA A 134 0.09 -0.02 20.22
CA ALA A 134 0.48 0.87 21.31
C ALA A 134 1.02 2.23 20.82
N ASP A 135 1.62 2.28 19.63
CA ASP A 135 2.11 3.55 19.06
C ASP A 135 0.97 4.50 18.68
N LEU A 136 -0.19 3.95 18.29
CA LEU A 136 -1.36 4.73 17.87
C LEU A 136 -1.89 5.61 19.02
N VAL A 137 -1.90 5.04 20.22
CA VAL A 137 -2.45 5.66 21.43
C VAL A 137 -1.37 6.25 22.34
N ARG A 138 -0.10 6.22 21.91
CA ARG A 138 1.04 6.66 22.74
C ARG A 138 0.91 8.11 23.22
N GLY A 139 0.23 8.96 22.46
CA GLY A 139 -0.03 10.37 22.79
C GLY A 139 -1.35 10.61 23.51
N GLU A 140 -2.12 9.56 23.79
CA GLU A 140 -3.44 9.64 24.40
C GLU A 140 -3.35 9.34 25.91
N VAL A 141 -4.17 10.02 26.70
CA VAL A 141 -4.30 9.80 28.14
C VAL A 141 -5.77 9.66 28.46
N ILE A 142 -6.16 8.57 29.14
CA ILE A 142 -7.51 8.41 29.67
C ILE A 142 -7.59 9.24 30.97
N PRO A 143 -8.44 10.29 31.04
CA PRO A 143 -8.58 11.09 32.25
C PRO A 143 -9.04 10.26 33.45
N GLU A 144 -8.50 10.54 34.63
CA GLU A 144 -8.76 9.75 35.85
C GLU A 144 -10.25 9.62 36.19
N PHE A 145 -11.03 10.67 35.91
CA PHE A 145 -12.47 10.70 36.20
C PHE A 145 -13.33 9.78 35.31
N LEU A 146 -12.77 9.16 34.27
CA LEU A 146 -13.44 8.15 33.45
C LEU A 146 -13.21 6.71 33.93
N ASN A 147 -12.33 6.49 34.91
CA ASN A 147 -12.01 5.16 35.44
C ASN A 147 -13.01 4.67 36.52
N SER A 148 -14.22 5.25 36.57
CA SER A 148 -15.30 4.89 37.51
C SER A 148 -16.14 3.71 37.05
#